data_AF-A0A1M7DKU4-F1
#
_entry.id   AF-A0A1M7DKU4-F1
#
_cell.length_a   1.000
_cell.length_b   1.000
_cell.length_c   1.000
_cell.angle_alpha   90.00
_cell.angle_beta   90.00
_cell.angle_gamma   90.00
#
_symmetry.space_group_name_H-M   'P 1'
#
loop_
_entity.id
_entity.type
_entity.pdbx_description
1 polymer ?
#
loop_
_entity_poly.entity_id
_entity_poly.type
_entity_poly.pdbx_seq_one_letter_code
_entity_poly.pdbx_strand_id
1 'polypeptide(L)'
;MADPIQAEYRRNMNALAAGIDEILNGDRKPGKKPKIGFILLVAEFGKIEGGRVNYISNGQREDMIAMLREYLARVEGRYHEPTAREVPQ
;
A
#
# COMPACT_ATOMS: atom_id res chain seq x y z
N MET A 1 -20.00 -5.68 -0.63
CA MET A 1 -18.83 -4.76 -0.66
C MET A 1 -18.06 -5.07 -1.92
N ALA A 2 -17.64 -4.06 -2.69
CA ALA A 2 -16.85 -4.29 -3.89
C ALA A 2 -15.54 -5.00 -3.54
N ASP A 3 -15.12 -5.96 -4.37
CA ASP A 3 -13.86 -6.66 -4.21
C ASP A 3 -12.69 -5.65 -4.25
N PRO A 4 -11.73 -5.69 -3.30
CA PRO A 4 -10.63 -4.72 -3.25
C PRO A 4 -9.68 -4.80 -4.46
N ILE A 5 -9.78 -5.86 -5.28
CA ILE A 5 -8.97 -6.04 -6.47
C ILE A 5 -9.85 -6.37 -7.68
N GLN A 6 -9.70 -5.62 -8.78
CA GLN A 6 -10.32 -5.92 -10.07
C GLN A 6 -9.86 -7.28 -10.58
N ALA A 7 -10.74 -7.97 -11.30
CA ALA A 7 -10.47 -9.33 -11.78
C ALA A 7 -9.18 -9.39 -12.62
N GLU A 8 -8.91 -8.41 -13.49
CA GLU A 8 -7.70 -8.39 -14.31
C GLU A 8 -6.39 -8.29 -13.49
N TYR A 9 -6.40 -7.67 -12.31
CA TYR A 9 -5.19 -7.45 -11.51
C TYR A 9 -5.00 -8.51 -10.41
N ARG A 10 -6.03 -9.30 -10.08
CA ARG A 10 -6.02 -10.22 -8.95
C ARG A 10 -4.83 -11.18 -8.94
N ARG A 11 -4.56 -11.85 -10.05
CA ARG A 11 -3.46 -12.83 -10.14
C ARG A 11 -2.11 -12.18 -9.86
N ASN A 12 -1.82 -11.06 -10.52
CA ASN A 12 -0.54 -10.38 -10.41
C ASN A 12 -0.36 -9.73 -9.04
N MET A 13 -1.42 -9.13 -8.47
CA MET A 13 -1.34 -8.53 -7.13
C MET A 13 -1.14 -9.57 -6.03
N ASN A 14 -1.76 -10.75 -6.13
CA ASN A 14 -1.50 -11.84 -5.18
C ASN A 14 -0.05 -12.35 -5.29
N ALA A 15 0.49 -12.47 -6.51
CA ALA A 15 1.89 -12.86 -6.71
C ALA A 15 2.86 -11.82 -6.13
N LEU A 16 2.61 -10.53 -6.36
CA LEU A 16 3.40 -9.44 -5.77
C LEU A 16 3.33 -9.46 -4.25
N ALA A 17 2.14 -9.59 -3.66
CA ALA A 17 1.98 -9.65 -2.23
C ALA A 17 2.72 -10.85 -1.61
N ALA A 18 2.69 -12.02 -2.26
CA ALA A 18 3.44 -13.18 -1.80
C ALA A 18 4.96 -12.93 -1.82
N GLY A 19 5.48 -12.38 -2.92
CA GLY A 19 6.92 -12.08 -3.03
C GLY A 19 7.39 -11.00 -2.05
N ILE A 20 6.60 -9.93 -1.85
CA ILE A 20 6.91 -8.90 -0.85
C ILE A 20 6.91 -9.50 0.55
N ASP A 21 5.92 -10.33 0.87
CA ASP A 21 5.83 -10.96 2.19
C ASP A 21 7.02 -11.89 2.45
N GLU A 22 7.45 -12.66 1.45
CA GLU A 22 8.64 -13.51 1.54
C GLU A 22 9.92 -12.69 1.76
N ILE A 23 10.11 -11.59 1.02
CA ILE A 23 11.29 -10.72 1.17
C ILE A 23 11.34 -10.08 2.56
N LEU A 24 10.19 -9.59 3.06
CA LEU A 24 10.13 -8.83 4.32
C LEU A 24 10.03 -9.71 5.57
N ASN A 25 9.31 -10.82 5.47
CA ASN A 25 8.98 -11.69 6.61
C ASN A 25 9.65 -13.08 6.53
N GLY A 26 10.33 -13.39 5.42
CA GLY A 26 10.86 -14.72 5.11
C GLY A 26 9.74 -15.72 4.83
N ASP A 27 10.12 -17.00 4.74
CA ASP A 27 9.15 -18.07 4.51
C ASP A 27 8.02 -18.08 5.54
N ARG A 28 6.80 -18.28 5.04
CA ARG A 28 5.64 -18.59 5.86
C ARG A 28 5.80 -19.98 6.46
N LYS A 29 5.89 -20.03 7.79
CA LYS A 29 5.98 -21.27 8.56
C LYS A 29 4.80 -21.34 9.53
N PRO A 30 4.24 -22.53 9.80
CA PRO A 30 3.20 -22.68 10.82
C PRO A 30 3.66 -22.07 12.16
N GLY A 31 2.82 -21.25 12.80
CA GLY A 31 3.16 -20.51 14.03
C GLY A 31 4.01 -19.25 13.83
N LYS A 32 4.64 -19.11 12.65
CA LYS A 32 5.32 -17.94 12.08
C LYS A 32 4.42 -16.70 11.93
N LYS A 33 4.27 -15.80 12.91
CA LYS A 33 3.57 -14.52 12.67
C LYS A 33 4.47 -13.55 11.88
N PRO A 34 3.94 -12.83 10.85
CA PRO A 34 4.71 -11.81 10.15
C PRO A 34 5.07 -10.67 11.11
N LYS A 35 6.30 -10.15 10.99
CA LYS A 35 6.80 -9.06 11.82
C LYS A 35 6.54 -7.70 11.17
N ILE A 36 6.59 -7.65 9.83
CA ILE A 36 6.47 -6.45 9.03
C ILE A 36 5.14 -6.47 8.28
N GLY A 37 4.35 -5.41 8.48
CA GLY A 37 3.13 -5.15 7.72
C GLY A 37 3.42 -4.32 6.46
N PHE A 38 2.69 -4.59 5.37
CA PHE A 38 2.74 -3.76 4.17
C PHE A 38 1.36 -3.60 3.53
N ILE A 39 1.24 -2.54 2.74
CA ILE A 39 0.11 -2.27 1.84
C ILE A 39 0.67 -2.04 0.45
N LEU A 40 0.02 -2.62 -0.56
CA LEU A 40 0.24 -2.33 -1.96
C LEU A 40 -1.02 -1.69 -2.55
N LEU A 41 -0.87 -0.46 -3.03
CA LEU A 41 -1.90 0.29 -3.76
C LEU A 41 -1.51 0.32 -5.24
N VAL A 42 -2.45 -0.06 -6.12
CA VAL A 42 -2.24 -0.05 -7.57
C VAL A 42 -3.41 0.64 -8.24
N ALA A 43 -3.12 1.67 -9.02
CA ALA A 43 -4.10 2.42 -9.78
C ALA A 43 -3.54 2.75 -11.17
N GLU A 44 -4.44 2.98 -12.13
CA GLU A 44 -4.05 3.45 -13.45
C GLU A 44 -3.59 4.91 -13.39
N PHE A 45 -2.42 5.21 -13.97
CA PHE A 45 -1.98 6.59 -14.14
C PHE A 45 -3.00 7.38 -14.96
N GLY A 46 -3.23 8.63 -14.57
CA GLY A 46 -4.29 9.48 -15.15
C GLY A 46 -5.70 9.20 -14.65
N LYS A 47 -5.91 8.17 -13.81
CA LYS A 47 -7.20 7.86 -13.16
C LYS A 47 -7.07 7.65 -11.65
N ILE A 48 -6.00 8.17 -11.04
CA ILE A 48 -5.75 8.00 -9.61
C ILE A 48 -6.79 8.78 -8.79
N GLU A 49 -7.06 10.03 -9.17
CA GLU A 49 -8.07 10.86 -8.53
C GLU A 49 -9.49 10.45 -8.97
N GLY A 50 -10.35 10.15 -8.00
CA GLY A 50 -11.75 9.75 -8.25
C GLY A 50 -11.93 8.40 -8.95
N GLY A 51 -10.84 7.73 -9.35
CA GLY A 51 -10.87 6.42 -9.98
C GLY A 51 -10.69 5.27 -9.00
N ARG A 52 -10.51 4.07 -9.56
CA ARG A 52 -10.39 2.84 -8.78
C ARG A 52 -8.96 2.63 -8.32
N VAL A 53 -8.81 2.38 -7.02
CA VAL A 53 -7.55 1.94 -6.41
C VAL A 53 -7.71 0.49 -5.99
N ASN A 54 -6.85 -0.37 -6.54
CA ASN A 54 -6.75 -1.76 -6.10
C ASN A 54 -5.86 -1.82 -4.86
N TYR A 55 -6.26 -2.63 -3.88
CA TYR A 55 -5.61 -2.71 -2.57
C TYR A 55 -5.35 -4.17 -2.18
N ILE A 56 -4.13 -4.45 -1.70
CA ILE A 56 -3.80 -5.71 -1.03
C ILE A 56 -2.81 -5.46 0.12
N SER A 57 -2.92 -6.23 1.21
CA SER A 57 -2.06 -6.15 2.39
C SER A 57 -1.80 -7.54 2.98
N ASN A 58 -0.79 -7.66 3.84
CA ASN A 58 -0.54 -8.87 4.64
C ASN A 58 -1.06 -8.80 6.09
N GLY A 59 -1.63 -7.66 6.50
CA GLY A 59 -2.18 -7.45 7.85
C GLY A 59 -3.70 -7.31 7.89
N GLN A 60 -4.23 -7.18 9.10
CA GLN A 60 -5.65 -6.89 9.35
C GLN A 60 -6.01 -5.49 8.87
N ARG A 61 -7.25 -5.31 8.43
CA ARG A 61 -7.73 -4.07 7.81
C ARG A 61 -7.54 -2.85 8.73
N GLU A 62 -7.78 -3.03 10.02
CA GLU A 62 -7.70 -2.00 11.05
C GLU A 62 -6.27 -1.46 11.20
N ASP A 63 -5.29 -2.37 11.27
CA ASP A 63 -3.87 -2.01 11.36
C ASP A 63 -3.39 -1.28 10.11
N MET A 64 -3.87 -1.71 8.94
CA MET A 64 -3.51 -1.09 7.66
C MET A 64 -4.11 0.31 7.50
N ILE A 65 -5.34 0.52 7.98
CA ILE A 65 -5.94 1.85 8.05
C ILE A 65 -5.19 2.75 9.03
N ALA A 66 -4.80 2.23 10.19
CA ALA A 66 -3.97 2.98 11.14
C ALA A 66 -2.64 3.40 10.51
N MET A 67 -1.97 2.49 9.79
CA MET A 67 -0.73 2.77 9.07
C MET A 67 -0.91 3.86 8.00
N LEU A 68 -1.99 3.82 7.21
CA LEU A 68 -2.29 4.85 6.21
C LEU A 68 -2.57 6.21 6.85
N ARG A 69 -3.35 6.26 7.93
CA ARG A 69 -3.63 7.51 8.66
C ARG A 69 -2.36 8.17 9.19
N GLU A 70 -1.48 7.38 9.81
CA GLU A 70 -0.19 7.86 10.32
C GLU A 70 0.69 8.37 9.18
N TYR A 71 0.76 7.65 8.06
CA TYR A 71 1.51 8.10 6.89
C TYR A 71 0.96 9.42 6.32
N LEU A 72 -0.36 9.52 6.14
CA LEU A 72 -1.04 10.72 5.65
C LEU A 72 -0.77 11.93 6.55
N ALA A 73 -0.95 11.77 7.87
CA ALA A 73 -0.65 12.83 8.84
C ALA A 73 0.81 13.32 8.74
N ARG A 74 1.78 12.41 8.53
CA ARG A 74 3.19 12.77 8.35
C ARG A 74 3.48 13.48 7.04
N VAL A 75 2.80 13.14 5.95
CA VAL A 75 3.02 13.82 4.66
C VAL A 75 2.32 15.17 4.63
N GLU A 76 1.10 15.27 5.15
CA GLU A 76 0.34 16.52 5.24
C GLU A 76 1.00 17.50 6.22
N GLY A 77 1.48 17.01 7.37
CA GLY A 77 2.27 17.81 8.32
C GLY A 77 3.58 18.32 7.72
N ARG A 78 4.26 17.54 6.86
CA ARG A 78 5.43 18.00 6.09
C ARG A 78 5.07 18.92 4.93
N TYR A 79 3.87 18.80 4.37
CA TYR A 79 3.36 19.68 3.31
C TYR A 79 3.07 21.09 3.83
N HIS A 80 2.79 21.23 5.14
CA HIS A 80 2.70 22.52 5.82
C HIS A 80 4.05 23.21 6.04
N GLU A 81 5.16 22.50 5.87
CA GLU A 81 6.49 23.11 5.73
C GLU A 81 6.63 23.48 4.24
N PRO A 82 6.66 24.79 3.87
CA PRO A 82 6.74 25.17 2.48
C PRO A 82 8.10 24.72 1.94
N THR A 83 8.13 23.55 1.31
CA THR A 83 9.30 23.09 0.58
C THR A 83 9.32 23.86 -0.73
N ALA A 84 10.06 24.98 -0.73
CA ALA A 84 10.46 25.67 -1.93
C ALA A 84 11.21 24.69 -2.83
N ARG A 85 10.50 24.07 -3.78
CA ARG A 85 11.12 23.41 -4.92
C ARG A 85 11.32 24.47 -5.98
N GLU A 86 12.48 25.10 -5.95
CA GLU A 86 13.03 25.75 -7.14
C GLU A 86 13.21 24.67 -8.21
N VAL A 87 12.58 24.89 -9.36
CA VAL A 87 12.80 24.10 -10.57
C VAL A 87 13.94 24.80 -11.34
N PRO A 88 15.13 24.18 -11.50
CA PRO A 88 16.10 24.71 -12.45
C PRO A 88 15.58 24.49 -13.87
N GLN A 89 15.62 25.54 -14.67
CA GLN A 89 15.34 25.54 -16.12
C GLN A 89 16.40 24.76 -16.90
#